data_AF-A0A2T7KWE1-F1
#
_entry.id   AF-A0A2T7KWE1-F1
#
_cell.length_a   1.000
_cell.length_b   1.000
_cell.length_c   1.000
_cell.angle_alpha   90.00
_cell.angle_beta   90.00
_cell.angle_gamma   90.00
#
_symmetry.space_group_name_H-M   'P 1'
#
loop_
_entity.id
_entity.type
_entity.pdbx_description
1 polymer ?
#
loop_
_entity_poly.entity_id
_entity_poly.type
_entity_poly.pdbx_seq_one_letter_code
_entity_poly.pdbx_strand_id
1 'polypeptide(L)' 'MSTANSAHVVQFDDNDTADHLWQLVPDGGGWYRIRNRNSDKVLGVDGMSTADSAHVVQYDDNGTADHLWRLL' A
#
# COMPACT_ATOMS: atom_id res chain seq x y z
N MET A 1 -14.95 -4.94 -0.09
CA MET A 1 -13.53 -4.62 -0.23
C MET A 1 -13.13 -3.65 0.86
N SER A 2 -12.07 -3.97 1.62
CA SER A 2 -11.77 -3.25 2.86
C SER A 2 -11.31 -1.82 2.57
N THR A 3 -11.79 -0.89 3.38
CA THR A 3 -11.32 0.50 3.46
C THR A 3 -10.71 0.83 4.82
N ALA A 4 -10.55 -0.18 5.69
CA ALA A 4 -9.97 -0.04 7.02
C ALA A 4 -8.45 0.04 6.96
N ASN A 5 -7.88 0.82 7.88
CA ASN A 5 -6.44 0.79 8.16
C ASN A 5 -6.01 -0.58 8.66
N SER A 6 -4.77 -0.94 8.34
CA SER A 6 -4.16 -2.22 8.71
C SER A 6 -4.89 -3.44 8.11
N ALA A 7 -5.71 -3.25 7.08
CA ALA A 7 -6.23 -4.38 6.31
C ALA A 7 -5.11 -4.98 5.47
N HIS A 8 -4.89 -6.29 5.62
CA HIS A 8 -3.86 -7.04 4.89
C HIS A 8 -4.06 -6.92 3.38
N VAL A 9 -2.95 -6.66 2.68
CA VAL A 9 -2.89 -6.81 1.23
C VAL A 9 -2.60 -8.27 0.92
N VAL A 10 -3.42 -8.83 0.04
CA VAL A 10 -3.37 -10.24 -0.34
C VAL A 10 -3.37 -10.35 -1.86
N GLN A 11 -2.96 -11.51 -2.36
CA GLN A 11 -3.20 -11.87 -3.75
C GLN A 11 -4.61 -12.44 -3.89
N PHE A 12 -5.27 -12.10 -4.98
CA PHE A 12 -6.60 -12.60 -5.31
C PHE A 12 -6.76 -12.64 -6.82
N ASP A 13 -7.65 -13.50 -7.31
CA ASP A 13 -7.98 -13.56 -8.73
C ASP A 13 -8.65 -12.27 -9.18
N ASP A 14 -8.25 -11.76 -10.34
CA ASP A 14 -8.83 -10.52 -10.85
C ASP A 14 -10.33 -10.69 -11.15
N ASN A 15 -11.13 -9.74 -10.67
CA ASN A 15 -12.58 -9.75 -10.74
C ASN A 15 -13.15 -8.37 -11.15
N ASP A 16 -12.31 -7.54 -11.77
CA ASP A 16 -12.63 -6.19 -12.26
C ASP A 16 -13.06 -5.17 -11.18
N THR A 17 -12.82 -5.46 -9.90
CA THR A 17 -13.11 -4.52 -8.80
C THR A 17 -11.95 -3.56 -8.51
N ALA A 18 -12.28 -2.34 -8.09
CA ALA A 18 -11.32 -1.22 -8.01
C ALA A 18 -10.22 -1.40 -6.96
N ASP A 19 -10.42 -2.27 -5.99
CA ASP A 19 -9.49 -2.62 -4.92
C ASP A 19 -8.33 -3.51 -5.37
N HIS A 20 -8.42 -4.10 -6.56
CA HIS A 20 -7.28 -4.73 -7.22
C HIS A 20 -6.41 -3.70 -7.96
N LEU A 21 -6.94 -2.49 -8.20
CA LEU A 21 -6.26 -1.47 -8.97
C LEU A 21 -5.38 -0.61 -8.06
N TRP A 22 -4.08 -0.61 -8.36
CA TRP A 22 -3.07 0.16 -7.65
C TRP A 22 -2.43 1.20 -8.57
N GLN A 23 -2.19 2.40 -8.04
CA GLN A 23 -1.55 3.49 -8.73
C GLN A 23 -0.21 3.82 -8.07
N LEU A 24 0.84 3.92 -8.87
CA LEU A 24 2.12 4.50 -8.44
C LEU A 24 2.00 6.03 -8.43
N VAL A 25 2.23 6.63 -7.26
CA VAL A 25 2.24 8.07 -7.04
C VAL A 25 3.67 8.48 -6.70
N PRO A 26 4.37 9.24 -7.57
CA PRO A 26 5.74 9.66 -7.30
C PRO A 26 5.84 10.54 -6.05
N ASP A 27 6.82 10.25 -5.19
CA ASP A 27 7.15 11.02 -3.97
C ASP A 27 8.48 11.79 -4.11
N GLY A 28 9.15 11.63 -5.26
CA GLY A 28 10.45 12.25 -5.55
C GLY A 28 11.65 11.36 -5.16
N GLY A 29 12.84 11.69 -5.67
CA GLY A 29 14.06 10.92 -5.37
C GLY A 29 14.04 9.45 -5.80
N GLY A 30 13.09 9.06 -6.67
CA GLY A 30 12.87 7.67 -7.09
C GLY A 30 11.93 6.86 -6.17
N TRP A 31 11.31 7.49 -5.19
CA TRP A 31 10.32 6.88 -4.29
C TRP A 31 8.89 7.05 -4.81
N TYR A 32 8.04 6.11 -4.44
CA TYR A 32 6.62 6.10 -4.78
C TYR A 32 5.77 5.74 -3.56
N ARG A 33 4.58 6.32 -3.48
CA ARG A 33 3.44 5.72 -2.79
C ARG A 33 2.69 4.81 -3.75
N ILE A 34 2.17 3.69 -3.25
CA ILE A 34 1.36 2.75 -4.03
C ILE A 34 -0.06 2.85 -3.50
N ARG A 35 -0.93 3.57 -4.21
CA ARG A 35 -2.27 3.93 -3.75
C ARG A 35 -3.33 2.99 -4.33
N ASN A 36 -4.21 2.47 -3.47
CA ASN A 36 -5.36 1.67 -3.87
C ASN A 36 -6.48 2.55 -4.43
N ARG A 37 -7.09 2.18 -5.55
CA ARG A 37 -8.15 2.98 -6.19
C ARG A 37 -9.52 2.87 -5.52
N ASN A 38 -9.77 1.83 -4.73
CA ASN A 38 -11.02 1.68 -3.99
C ASN A 38 -11.04 2.49 -2.69
N SER A 39 -9.92 2.52 -1.95
CA SER A 39 -9.88 3.15 -0.62
C SER A 39 -9.11 4.48 -0.54
N ASP A 40 -8.40 4.87 -1.61
CA ASP A 40 -7.43 5.97 -1.64
C ASP A 40 -6.27 5.87 -0.63
N LYS A 41 -6.17 4.74 0.08
CA LYS A 41 -5.10 4.41 1.02
C LYS A 41 -3.85 3.94 0.31
N VAL A 42 -2.71 4.00 1.00
CA VAL A 42 -1.41 3.60 0.47
C VAL A 42 -0.93 2.28 1.05
N LEU A 43 -0.11 1.58 0.27
CA LEU A 43 0.58 0.36 0.68
C LEU A 43 1.63 0.71 1.74
N GLY A 44 1.57 0.06 2.90
CA GLY A 44 2.48 0.30 4.02
C GLY A 44 2.95 -0.99 4.69
N VAL A 45 4.11 -0.94 5.34
CA VAL A 45 4.59 -2.02 6.20
C VAL A 45 3.93 -1.91 7.57
N ASP A 46 3.24 -2.98 8.01
CA ASP A 46 2.43 -2.94 9.21
C ASP A 46 3.26 -2.60 10.46
N GLY A 47 2.78 -1.62 11.22
CA GLY A 47 3.46 -1.10 12.40
C GLY A 47 4.86 -0.53 12.16
N MET A 48 5.22 -0.13 10.92
CA MET A 48 6.58 0.28 10.54
C MET A 48 7.64 -0.79 10.84
N SER A 49 7.26 -2.06 10.82
CA SER A 49 8.14 -3.15 11.20
C SER A 49 9.39 -3.22 10.30
N THR A 50 10.54 -3.38 10.92
CA THR A 50 11.82 -3.65 10.22
C THR A 50 12.16 -5.14 10.21
N ALA A 51 11.26 -5.99 10.69
CA ALA A 51 11.47 -7.43 10.73
C ALA A 51 11.24 -8.06 9.35
N ASP A 52 11.99 -9.12 9.06
CA ASP A 52 11.77 -9.92 7.86
C ASP A 52 10.35 -10.51 7.87
N SER A 53 9.74 -10.59 6.69
CA SER A 53 8.36 -11.08 6.51
C SER A 53 7.28 -10.25 7.22
N ALA A 54 7.58 -8.99 7.57
CA ALA A 54 6.56 -8.05 8.01
C ALA A 54 5.38 -7.99 7.03
N HIS A 55 4.17 -7.94 7.57
CA HIS A 55 2.97 -7.86 6.74
C HIS A 55 2.89 -6.51 6.04
N VAL A 56 2.31 -6.54 4.83
CA VAL A 56 1.98 -5.35 4.07
C VAL A 56 0.47 -5.12 4.15
N VAL A 57 0.09 -3.88 4.42
CA VAL A 57 -1.29 -3.46 4.67
C VAL A 57 -1.64 -2.24 3.81
N GLN A 58 -2.93 -1.92 3.72
CA GLN A 58 -3.35 -0.58 3.33
C GLN A 58 -3.49 0.31 4.57
N TYR A 59 -3.07 1.56 4.46
CA TYR A 59 -3.15 2.54 5.53
C TYR A 59 -3.37 3.95 4.98
N ASP A 60 -4.04 4.80 5.75
CA ASP A 60 -4.18 6.22 5.42
C ASP A 60 -2.80 6.87 5.29
N ASP A 61 -2.57 7.64 4.23
CA ASP A 61 -1.29 8.31 4.07
C ASP A 61 -1.10 9.38 5.17
N ASN A 62 -0.16 9.12 6.08
CA ASN A 62 0.23 9.98 7.19
C ASN A 62 1.66 10.54 7.02
N GLY A 63 2.27 10.39 5.83
CA GLY A 63 3.61 10.89 5.51
C GLY A 63 4.78 10.07 6.08
N THR A 64 4.55 8.92 6.70
CA THR A 64 5.62 8.10 7.30
C THR A 64 6.36 7.27 6.25
N ALA A 65 7.57 6.82 6.60
CA ALA A 65 8.51 6.22 5.66
C ALA A 65 8.15 4.78 5.26
N ASP A 66 7.38 4.07 6.08
CA ASP A 66 6.90 2.70 5.82
C ASP A 66 5.92 2.61 4.64
N HIS A 67 5.46 3.74 4.14
CA HIS A 67 4.62 3.85 2.94
C HIS A 67 5.44 4.12 1.65
N LEU A 68 6.75 4.36 1.76
CA LEU A 68 7.62 4.68 0.62
C LEU A 68 8.23 3.42 0.02
N TRP A 69 7.99 3.23 -1.27
CA TRP A 69 8.50 2.09 -2.03
C TRP A 69 9.44 2.53 -3.14
N ARG A 70 10.51 1.77 -3.33
CA ARG A 70 11.39 1.89 -4.49
C ARG A 70 11.24 0.65 -5.35
N LEU A 71 10.94 0.86 -6.63
CA LEU A 71 10.84 -0.20 -7.62
C LEU A 71 12.19 -0.32 -8.34
N LEU A 72 12.65 -1.55 -8.57
CA LEU A 72 13.93 -1.86 -9.22
C LEU A 72 13.70 -2.50 -10.60
#